data_AF-A0A7R9S1U9-F1
#
_entry.id   AF-A0A7R9S1U9-F1
#
_cell.length_a   1.000
_cell.length_b   1.000
_cell.length_c   1.000
_cell.angle_alpha   90.00
_cell.angle_beta   90.00
_cell.angle_gamma   90.00
#
_symmetry.space_group_name_H-M   'P 1'
#
loop_
_entity.id
_entity.type
_entity.pdbx_description
1 polymer ?
#
loop_
_entity_poly.entity_id
_entity_poly.type
_entity_poly.pdbx_seq_one_letter_code
_entity_poly.pdbx_strand_id
1 'polypeptide(L)'
;HTVIDFDSQFDGRVNTMVILRETSPFFTLCAWDAIQTIVAQRQAPNLERLIKTLTRNYSYTEDEVQMEVSYMCKDKLLRPTKTVAVKGTKVGMEQMTYRLPSFKKLEPKGHHDWYCFKCHLPGQVFLCSECTLSYHESCLQGLSFTRNCNDYIICPLCTQINSESPKVKRAKLNKMLNFAFNRLKSKVIVLFKYYRCDDEEDWKMHYLIHSPSNISDLLNKLNKCRYSTMAEFQRDIMRIAHNSFIYQESKSPLAEIAQQLVDDCDYEILEMRQCRDCYLLSNEKPNEFWFAYPCRVPHQLVFAKQKGYPYWPAKVIRKCDGKSDVRFFGGSHERAIVEDIYVKPTTVDMRSLCLKKTSAWEKAYQELAKHKEQLQLAMNQPRDFFSDDELEEEERSNENDEEKDESYDIDELYENEIVKSVKKKMSNRKRGRPKAVIIPENEELVEECKEVEVKEEPVIKLEPKANKRSMTPKKENIPCKLRKKIKKSTESIENSEEVSSTVNVPKLAFVDAGIQVDLLSPKKDKSAEEGLAREVQALLRKISRLEKEHEKEVAMLKKKQWCRVCDSEAVYHCCWNTAYCSVECQQKHWQEEHRALCKRKR
;
A
#
# COMPACT_ATOMS: atom_id res chain seq x y z
N HIS A 1 5.02 -49.74 -17.50
CA HIS A 1 4.96 -50.02 -18.95
C HIS A 1 3.64 -49.51 -19.51
N THR A 2 3.66 -48.30 -20.06
CA THR A 2 2.87 -47.88 -21.24
C THR A 2 3.46 -46.54 -21.67
N VAL A 3 4.38 -46.66 -22.61
CA VAL A 3 5.07 -45.59 -23.34
C VAL A 3 4.07 -45.04 -24.35
N ILE A 4 3.93 -43.72 -24.44
CA ILE A 4 3.34 -43.06 -25.61
C ILE A 4 4.51 -42.39 -26.32
N ASP A 5 4.97 -43.06 -27.37
CA ASP A 5 5.91 -42.53 -28.35
C ASP A 5 5.20 -41.52 -29.25
N PHE A 6 5.79 -40.34 -29.41
CA PHE A 6 5.63 -39.51 -30.59
C PHE A 6 7.01 -39.03 -31.01
N ASP A 7 7.64 -39.81 -31.89
CA ASP A 7 8.82 -39.42 -32.63
C ASP A 7 8.39 -38.56 -33.84
N SER A 8 8.81 -37.30 -33.85
CA SER A 8 9.03 -36.56 -35.10
C SER A 8 10.18 -35.58 -34.91
N GLN A 9 11.34 -35.93 -35.47
CA GLN A 9 12.52 -35.08 -35.58
C GLN A 9 12.23 -33.88 -36.49
N PHE A 10 12.38 -32.65 -35.97
CA PHE A 10 12.74 -31.46 -36.75
C PHE A 10 13.32 -30.37 -35.81
N ASP A 11 14.56 -29.99 -36.08
CA ASP A 11 15.36 -28.82 -35.65
C ASP A 11 15.06 -28.02 -34.35
N GLY A 12 16.08 -27.98 -33.48
CA GLY A 12 16.62 -26.71 -32.97
C GLY A 12 15.85 -25.94 -31.87
N ARG A 13 16.18 -26.23 -30.60
CA ARG A 13 15.86 -25.44 -29.39
C ARG A 13 14.36 -25.23 -29.13
N VAL A 14 13.70 -26.22 -28.55
CA VAL A 14 12.41 -26.00 -27.89
C VAL A 14 12.68 -25.15 -26.65
N ASN A 15 12.08 -23.97 -26.60
CA ASN A 15 12.22 -22.97 -25.55
C ASN A 15 10.84 -22.96 -24.85
N THR A 16 10.54 -23.94 -23.99
CA THR A 16 9.14 -24.19 -23.59
C THR A 16 8.67 -23.25 -22.47
N MET A 17 8.49 -21.97 -22.80
CA MET A 17 7.64 -21.14 -21.95
C MET A 17 6.20 -21.65 -22.03
N VAL A 18 5.51 -21.70 -20.91
CA VAL A 18 4.16 -22.26 -20.80
C VAL A 18 3.15 -21.16 -20.46
N ILE A 19 1.90 -21.34 -20.88
CA ILE A 19 0.80 -20.48 -20.48
C ILE A 19 0.01 -21.22 -19.41
N LEU A 20 0.04 -20.70 -18.18
CA LEU A 20 -0.69 -21.27 -17.05
C LEU A 20 -2.08 -20.65 -16.89
N ARG A 21 -2.22 -19.37 -17.26
CA ARG A 21 -3.48 -18.65 -17.45
C ARG A 21 -3.35 -17.63 -18.56
N GLU A 22 -4.47 -17.40 -19.23
CA GLU A 22 -4.61 -16.36 -20.27
C GLU A 22 -5.34 -15.12 -19.72
N THR A 23 -6.28 -15.29 -18.80
CA THR A 23 -7.14 -14.21 -18.33
C THR A 23 -6.54 -13.39 -17.20
N SER A 24 -6.82 -12.08 -17.23
CA SER A 24 -6.45 -11.16 -16.16
C SER A 24 -7.16 -11.49 -14.84
N PRO A 25 -6.45 -11.53 -13.70
CA PRO A 25 -7.07 -11.81 -12.41
C PRO A 25 -8.05 -10.69 -11.99
N PHE A 26 -7.74 -9.44 -12.33
CA PHE A 26 -8.63 -8.32 -12.05
C PHE A 26 -9.88 -8.37 -12.92
N PHE A 27 -9.74 -8.66 -14.22
CA PHE A 27 -10.90 -8.86 -15.09
C PHE A 27 -11.78 -9.99 -14.55
N THR A 28 -11.18 -11.08 -14.07
CA THR A 28 -11.91 -12.21 -13.49
C THR A 28 -12.79 -11.78 -12.32
N LEU A 29 -12.26 -10.95 -11.41
CA LEU A 29 -13.01 -10.40 -10.29
C LEU A 29 -14.18 -9.52 -10.77
N CYS A 30 -13.94 -8.61 -11.71
CA CYS A 30 -14.99 -7.76 -12.30
C CYS A 30 -16.09 -8.60 -12.97
N ALA A 31 -15.70 -9.66 -13.70
CA ALA A 31 -16.63 -10.54 -14.39
C ALA A 31 -17.48 -11.35 -13.40
N TRP A 32 -16.89 -11.84 -12.30
CA TRP A 32 -17.65 -12.51 -11.25
C TRP A 32 -18.64 -11.58 -10.55
N ASP A 33 -18.24 -10.35 -10.22
CA ASP A 33 -19.14 -9.33 -9.66
C ASP A 33 -20.29 -8.98 -10.63
N ALA A 34 -19.97 -8.82 -11.91
CA ALA A 34 -20.98 -8.59 -12.94
C ALA A 34 -21.98 -9.76 -13.05
N ILE A 35 -21.52 -11.01 -13.00
CA ILE A 35 -22.38 -12.19 -13.00
C ILE A 35 -23.27 -12.22 -11.75
N GLN A 36 -22.71 -11.99 -10.57
CA GLN A 36 -23.47 -11.93 -9.32
C GLN A 36 -24.56 -10.85 -9.39
N THR A 37 -24.22 -9.66 -9.88
CA THR A 37 -25.16 -8.56 -10.08
C THR A 37 -26.29 -8.91 -11.05
N ILE A 38 -25.98 -9.52 -12.20
CA ILE A 38 -26.99 -9.93 -13.20
C ILE A 38 -27.91 -11.02 -12.64
N VAL A 39 -27.36 -11.99 -11.91
CA VAL A 39 -28.12 -13.07 -11.26
C VAL A 39 -29.01 -12.53 -10.15
N ALA A 40 -28.53 -11.57 -9.35
CA ALA A 40 -29.32 -10.89 -8.32
C ALA A 40 -30.51 -10.15 -8.92
N GLN A 41 -30.35 -9.58 -10.12
CA GLN A 41 -31.43 -8.99 -10.92
C GLN A 41 -32.37 -10.03 -11.58
N ARG A 42 -32.20 -11.33 -11.27
CA ARG A 42 -32.95 -12.46 -11.85
C ARG A 42 -32.84 -12.55 -13.37
N GLN A 43 -31.72 -12.09 -13.92
CA GLN A 43 -31.43 -12.15 -15.34
C GLN A 43 -30.41 -13.25 -15.65
N ALA A 44 -30.41 -13.71 -16.90
CA ALA A 44 -29.47 -14.71 -17.38
C ALA A 44 -28.14 -14.03 -17.78
N PRO A 45 -26.98 -14.38 -17.18
CA PRO A 45 -25.68 -13.79 -17.50
C PRO A 45 -25.18 -14.29 -18.86
N ASN A 46 -25.63 -13.66 -19.94
CA ASN A 46 -25.16 -13.92 -21.30
C ASN A 46 -24.11 -12.87 -21.71
N LEU A 47 -23.43 -13.10 -22.83
CA LEU A 47 -22.32 -12.25 -23.28
C LEU A 47 -22.75 -10.79 -23.47
N GLU A 48 -23.93 -10.56 -24.06
CA GLU A 48 -24.46 -9.21 -24.29
C GLU A 48 -24.66 -8.43 -22.98
N ARG A 49 -25.17 -9.08 -21.93
CA ARG A 49 -25.33 -8.46 -20.61
C ARG A 49 -23.99 -8.25 -19.89
N LEU A 50 -23.05 -9.18 -20.04
CA LEU A 50 -21.71 -9.02 -19.49
C LEU A 50 -21.01 -7.81 -20.13
N ILE A 51 -21.03 -7.70 -21.46
CA ILE A 51 -20.50 -6.53 -22.18
C ILE A 51 -21.14 -5.25 -21.63
N LYS A 52 -22.47 -5.15 -21.62
CA LYS A 52 -23.16 -3.95 -21.11
C LYS A 52 -22.78 -3.60 -19.67
N THR A 53 -22.60 -4.60 -18.80
CA THR A 53 -22.31 -4.38 -17.38
C THR A 53 -20.84 -3.99 -17.18
N LEU A 54 -19.92 -4.70 -17.83
CA LEU A 54 -18.47 -4.47 -17.72
C LEU A 54 -18.03 -3.16 -18.41
N THR A 55 -18.61 -2.82 -19.57
CA THR A 55 -18.36 -1.53 -20.21
C THR A 55 -18.88 -0.37 -19.38
N ARG A 56 -20.05 -0.52 -18.75
CA ARG A 56 -20.64 0.55 -17.92
C ARG A 56 -19.89 0.75 -16.60
N ASN A 57 -19.52 -0.33 -15.92
CA ASN A 57 -19.00 -0.26 -14.55
C ASN A 57 -17.46 -0.18 -14.49
N TYR A 58 -16.77 -0.75 -15.49
CA TYR A 58 -15.30 -0.91 -15.48
C TYR A 58 -14.62 -0.39 -16.76
N SER A 59 -15.37 0.23 -17.68
CA SER A 59 -14.84 0.85 -18.91
C SER A 59 -14.13 -0.10 -19.89
N TYR A 60 -14.44 -1.40 -19.87
CA TYR A 60 -13.94 -2.34 -20.88
C TYR A 60 -14.64 -2.16 -22.23
N THR A 61 -13.89 -2.34 -23.32
CA THR A 61 -14.46 -2.40 -24.67
C THR A 61 -15.18 -3.73 -24.91
N GLU A 62 -16.06 -3.76 -25.90
CA GLU A 62 -16.77 -4.99 -26.27
C GLU A 62 -15.79 -6.11 -26.68
N ASP A 63 -14.79 -5.80 -27.50
CA ASP A 63 -13.79 -6.75 -27.99
C ASP A 63 -12.96 -7.34 -26.83
N GLU A 64 -12.55 -6.50 -25.87
CA GLU A 64 -11.82 -6.94 -24.67
C GLU A 64 -12.66 -7.90 -23.83
N VAL A 65 -13.95 -7.58 -23.59
CA VAL A 65 -14.84 -8.45 -22.82
C VAL A 65 -15.03 -9.79 -23.52
N GLN A 66 -15.22 -9.81 -24.84
CA GLN A 66 -15.39 -11.06 -25.59
C GLN A 66 -14.14 -11.94 -25.50
N MET A 67 -12.97 -11.34 -25.67
CA MET A 67 -11.68 -12.03 -25.58
C MET A 67 -11.44 -12.58 -24.17
N GLU A 68 -11.57 -11.75 -23.13
CA GLU A 68 -11.31 -12.15 -21.75
C GLU A 68 -12.32 -13.19 -21.25
N VAL A 69 -13.60 -13.08 -21.60
CA VAL A 69 -14.59 -14.12 -21.28
C VAL A 69 -14.23 -15.46 -21.94
N SER A 70 -13.68 -15.44 -23.16
CA SER A 70 -13.15 -16.64 -23.81
C SER A 70 -11.98 -17.23 -23.02
N TYR A 71 -11.02 -16.41 -22.59
CA TYR A 71 -9.90 -16.82 -21.75
C TYR A 71 -10.35 -17.39 -20.40
N MET A 72 -11.29 -16.73 -19.71
CA MET A 72 -11.87 -17.25 -18.47
C MET A 72 -12.53 -18.62 -18.63
N CYS A 73 -13.16 -18.90 -19.79
CA CYS A 73 -13.70 -20.23 -20.06
C CYS A 73 -12.59 -21.28 -20.24
N LYS A 74 -11.49 -20.94 -20.94
CA LYS A 74 -10.32 -21.82 -21.09
C LYS A 74 -9.65 -22.10 -19.74
N ASP A 75 -9.49 -21.06 -18.92
CA ASP A 75 -8.89 -21.10 -17.59
C ASP A 75 -9.81 -21.73 -16.54
N LYS A 76 -10.99 -22.21 -16.94
CA LYS A 76 -12.02 -22.83 -16.08
C LYS A 76 -12.53 -21.90 -14.95
N LEU A 77 -12.41 -20.59 -15.13
CA LEU A 77 -12.93 -19.56 -14.22
C LEU A 77 -14.38 -19.19 -14.52
N LEU A 78 -14.91 -19.64 -15.67
CA LEU A 78 -16.33 -19.60 -16.02
C LEU A 78 -16.79 -20.90 -16.64
N ARG A 79 -18.05 -21.26 -16.39
CA ARG A 79 -18.70 -22.43 -16.98
C ARG A 79 -19.76 -21.99 -17.98
N PRO A 80 -19.51 -22.12 -19.30
CA PRO A 80 -20.54 -21.87 -20.31
C PRO A 80 -21.63 -22.94 -20.22
N THR A 81 -22.89 -22.51 -20.15
CA THR A 81 -24.08 -23.37 -20.06
C THR A 81 -25.16 -22.90 -21.01
N LYS A 82 -25.71 -23.81 -21.82
CA LYS A 82 -26.91 -23.55 -22.62
C LYS A 82 -28.14 -23.52 -21.71
N THR A 83 -28.88 -22.42 -21.72
CA THR A 83 -30.14 -22.30 -20.97
C THR A 83 -31.25 -21.82 -21.88
N VAL A 84 -32.45 -22.35 -21.67
CA VAL A 84 -33.65 -21.91 -22.37
C VAL A 84 -34.26 -20.75 -21.58
N ALA A 85 -34.57 -19.65 -22.25
CA ALA A 85 -35.25 -18.53 -21.61
C ALA A 85 -36.67 -18.94 -21.18
N VAL A 86 -36.97 -18.80 -19.89
CA VAL A 86 -38.27 -19.20 -19.31
C VAL A 86 -39.25 -18.04 -19.24
N LYS A 87 -38.78 -16.78 -19.33
CA LYS A 87 -39.60 -15.56 -19.23
C LYS A 87 -39.13 -14.46 -20.21
N GLY A 88 -40.06 -13.63 -20.69
CA GLY A 88 -39.81 -12.47 -21.58
C GLY A 88 -40.07 -12.72 -23.07
N THR A 89 -39.61 -11.81 -23.93
CA THR A 89 -39.80 -11.88 -25.40
C THR A 89 -39.00 -12.98 -26.09
N LYS A 90 -37.98 -13.54 -25.42
CA LYS A 90 -37.14 -14.62 -25.95
C LYS A 90 -37.50 -16.01 -25.39
N VAL A 91 -38.69 -16.18 -24.79
CA VAL A 91 -39.12 -17.46 -24.19
C VAL A 91 -38.99 -18.62 -25.18
N GLY A 92 -38.38 -19.72 -24.74
CA GLY A 92 -38.15 -20.90 -25.57
C GLY A 92 -36.87 -20.85 -26.43
N MET A 93 -36.19 -19.71 -26.53
CA MET A 93 -34.90 -19.64 -27.23
C MET A 93 -33.75 -20.12 -26.33
N GLU A 94 -32.87 -20.94 -26.91
CA GLU A 94 -31.60 -21.31 -26.30
C GLU A 94 -30.64 -20.10 -26.33
N GLN A 95 -30.03 -19.80 -25.18
CA GLN A 95 -28.97 -18.80 -25.06
C GLN A 95 -27.80 -19.36 -24.27
N MET A 96 -26.58 -18.95 -24.67
CA MET A 96 -25.38 -19.24 -23.90
C MET A 96 -25.33 -18.33 -22.66
N THR A 97 -25.11 -18.93 -21.50
CA THR A 97 -24.99 -18.24 -20.23
C THR A 97 -23.73 -18.68 -19.49
N TYR A 98 -23.14 -17.78 -18.72
CA TYR A 98 -21.91 -18.02 -17.99
C TYR A 98 -22.21 -18.18 -16.50
N ARG A 99 -21.80 -19.31 -15.93
CA ARG A 99 -21.95 -19.59 -14.51
C ARG A 99 -20.60 -19.55 -13.80
N LEU A 100 -20.64 -19.16 -12.53
CA LEU A 100 -19.48 -19.24 -11.66
C LEU A 100 -18.99 -20.70 -11.51
N PRO A 101 -17.68 -20.90 -11.26
CA PRO A 101 -17.10 -22.23 -11.12
C PRO A 101 -17.65 -22.94 -9.87
N SER A 102 -17.54 -24.27 -9.82
CA SER A 102 -18.16 -25.05 -8.73
C SER A 102 -17.23 -25.10 -7.52
N PHE A 103 -17.63 -24.48 -6.41
CA PHE A 103 -16.87 -24.52 -5.16
C PHE A 103 -16.84 -25.91 -4.48
N LYS A 104 -17.73 -26.84 -4.85
CA LYS A 104 -17.82 -28.18 -4.23
C LYS A 104 -16.78 -29.20 -4.72
N LYS A 105 -16.10 -28.92 -5.84
CA LYS A 105 -15.06 -29.78 -6.43
C LYS A 105 -13.96 -28.89 -7.02
N LEU A 106 -12.99 -28.51 -6.20
CA LEU A 106 -11.78 -27.83 -6.65
C LEU A 106 -10.88 -28.85 -7.35
N GLU A 107 -10.43 -28.55 -8.56
CA GLU A 107 -9.39 -29.34 -9.20
C GLU A 107 -8.06 -29.16 -8.46
N PRO A 108 -7.19 -30.20 -8.41
CA PRO A 108 -5.88 -30.07 -7.82
C PRO A 108 -5.10 -28.95 -8.53
N LYS A 109 -4.51 -28.05 -7.73
CA LYS A 109 -3.65 -27.00 -8.25
C LYS A 109 -2.40 -27.64 -8.86
N GLY A 110 -1.85 -27.01 -9.90
CA GLY A 110 -0.55 -27.38 -10.44
C GLY A 110 0.58 -27.18 -9.42
N HIS A 111 1.82 -27.31 -9.87
CA HIS A 111 2.98 -27.08 -8.99
C HIS A 111 3.40 -25.59 -8.95
N HIS A 112 3.08 -24.81 -9.97
CA HIS A 112 3.56 -23.43 -10.14
C HIS A 112 2.44 -22.41 -10.17
N ASP A 113 2.77 -21.20 -9.73
CA ASP A 113 1.88 -20.06 -9.72
C ASP A 113 1.47 -19.65 -11.14
N TRP A 114 0.18 -19.37 -11.30
CA TRP A 114 -0.42 -19.03 -12.59
C TRP A 114 0.00 -17.66 -13.11
N TYR A 115 0.46 -16.77 -12.21
CA TYR A 115 0.81 -15.39 -12.53
C TYR A 115 2.29 -15.15 -12.31
N CYS A 116 2.87 -14.31 -13.17
CA CYS A 116 4.28 -13.94 -13.03
C CYS A 116 4.55 -13.26 -11.69
N PHE A 117 5.57 -13.73 -10.97
CA PHE A 117 5.87 -13.25 -9.62
C PHE A 117 6.25 -11.76 -9.57
N LYS A 118 6.81 -11.22 -10.66
CA LYS A 118 7.26 -9.82 -10.76
C LYS A 118 6.17 -8.82 -11.15
N CYS A 119 5.34 -9.15 -12.13
CA CYS A 119 4.31 -8.23 -12.63
C CYS A 119 2.88 -8.61 -12.24
N HIS A 120 2.68 -9.79 -11.63
CA HIS A 120 1.38 -10.28 -11.15
C HIS A 120 0.36 -10.55 -12.28
N LEU A 121 0.80 -10.54 -13.53
CA LEU A 121 -0.03 -10.74 -14.71
C LEU A 121 0.05 -12.18 -15.24
N PRO A 122 -1.02 -12.64 -15.93
CA PRO A 122 -1.04 -13.92 -16.65
C PRO A 122 -0.20 -13.84 -17.93
N GLY A 123 -0.04 -14.98 -18.62
CA GLY A 123 0.64 -15.06 -19.90
C GLY A 123 1.68 -16.17 -19.96
N GLN A 124 2.61 -16.02 -20.91
CA GLN A 124 3.64 -17.01 -21.20
C GLN A 124 4.84 -16.87 -20.26
N VAL A 125 5.02 -17.85 -19.37
CA VAL A 125 5.97 -17.79 -18.25
C VAL A 125 6.99 -18.93 -18.28
N PHE A 126 8.17 -18.65 -17.72
CA PHE A 126 9.16 -19.64 -17.28
C PHE A 126 8.84 -20.13 -15.86
N LEU A 127 9.08 -21.41 -15.62
CA LEU A 127 8.84 -22.06 -14.33
C LEU A 127 10.16 -22.25 -13.56
N CYS A 128 10.13 -22.02 -12.25
CA CYS A 128 11.29 -22.29 -11.41
C CYS A 128 11.44 -23.79 -11.10
N SER A 129 12.65 -24.36 -11.13
CA SER A 129 12.88 -25.76 -10.74
C SER A 129 12.91 -25.99 -9.22
N GLU A 130 13.10 -24.93 -8.42
CA GLU A 130 13.32 -25.04 -6.97
C GLU A 130 12.19 -24.47 -6.12
N CYS A 131 11.22 -23.79 -6.74
CA CYS A 131 10.06 -23.26 -6.03
C CYS A 131 8.84 -23.16 -6.94
N THR A 132 7.72 -22.74 -6.36
CA THR A 132 6.44 -22.63 -7.06
C THR A 132 6.32 -21.36 -7.93
N LEU A 133 7.36 -20.53 -8.03
CA LEU A 133 7.26 -19.23 -8.71
C LEU A 133 7.43 -19.34 -10.23
N SER A 134 6.74 -18.45 -10.96
CA SER A 134 6.82 -18.31 -12.41
C SER A 134 7.15 -16.87 -12.82
N TYR A 135 7.77 -16.69 -13.98
CA TYR A 135 8.23 -15.37 -14.46
C TYR A 135 8.08 -15.21 -15.98
N HIS A 136 7.62 -14.04 -16.44
CA HIS A 136 7.75 -13.67 -17.85
C HIS A 136 9.22 -13.48 -18.24
N GLU A 137 9.56 -13.74 -19.51
CA GLU A 137 10.91 -13.48 -20.03
C GLU A 137 11.32 -12.02 -19.86
N SER A 138 10.44 -11.08 -20.23
CA SER A 138 10.67 -9.64 -20.06
C SER A 138 10.86 -9.25 -18.60
N CYS A 139 10.22 -9.96 -17.67
CA CYS A 139 10.35 -9.71 -16.24
C CYS A 139 11.70 -10.17 -15.68
N LEU A 140 12.37 -11.13 -16.33
CA LEU A 140 13.69 -11.61 -15.93
C LEU A 140 14.84 -10.74 -16.45
N GLN A 141 14.57 -9.83 -17.39
CA GLN A 141 15.60 -8.95 -17.96
C GLN A 141 16.28 -8.12 -16.86
N GLY A 142 17.61 -8.19 -16.82
CA GLY A 142 18.43 -7.49 -15.83
C GLY A 142 18.48 -8.13 -14.45
N LEU A 143 17.87 -9.29 -14.25
CA LEU A 143 17.95 -10.06 -13.00
C LEU A 143 18.93 -11.23 -13.16
N SER A 144 19.57 -11.63 -12.05
CA SER A 144 20.40 -12.83 -12.02
C SER A 144 19.50 -14.05 -11.94
N PHE A 145 19.60 -14.97 -12.90
CA PHE A 145 18.91 -16.26 -12.90
C PHE A 145 19.73 -17.26 -13.73
N THR A 146 19.54 -18.55 -13.51
CA THR A 146 20.15 -19.59 -14.36
C THR A 146 19.08 -20.32 -15.16
N ARG A 147 19.44 -20.78 -16.37
CA ARG A 147 18.60 -21.67 -17.18
C ARG A 147 19.15 -23.09 -17.08
N ASN A 148 18.29 -24.04 -16.76
CA ASN A 148 18.63 -25.46 -16.74
C ASN A 148 18.32 -26.09 -18.11
N CYS A 149 18.83 -27.30 -18.35
CA CYS A 149 18.64 -28.04 -19.61
C CYS A 149 17.21 -28.55 -19.85
N ASN A 150 16.33 -28.51 -18.85
CA ASN A 150 14.97 -29.05 -18.90
C ASN A 150 13.89 -27.95 -19.04
N ASP A 151 14.20 -26.83 -19.70
CA ASP A 151 13.30 -25.68 -19.87
C ASP A 151 12.87 -24.92 -18.59
N TYR A 152 13.32 -25.36 -17.41
CA TYR A 152 13.16 -24.64 -16.15
C TYR A 152 14.26 -23.59 -15.94
N ILE A 153 13.92 -22.56 -15.16
CA ILE A 153 14.89 -21.60 -14.63
C ILE A 153 15.14 -21.87 -13.15
N ILE A 154 16.28 -21.42 -12.62
CA ILE A 154 16.39 -21.13 -11.19
C ILE A 154 16.12 -19.65 -11.04
N CYS A 155 14.99 -19.31 -10.42
CA CYS A 155 14.52 -17.93 -10.40
C CYS A 155 15.47 -17.00 -9.62
N PRO A 156 15.32 -15.66 -9.75
CA PRO A 156 16.22 -14.72 -9.09
C PRO A 156 16.28 -14.87 -7.57
N LEU A 157 15.15 -15.17 -6.92
CA LEU A 157 15.10 -15.39 -5.47
C LEU A 157 15.80 -16.69 -5.06
N CYS A 158 15.58 -17.79 -5.78
CA CYS A 158 16.27 -19.06 -5.51
C CYS A 158 17.77 -18.94 -5.76
N THR A 159 18.17 -18.28 -6.85
CA THR A 159 19.59 -17.99 -7.13
C THR A 159 20.21 -17.19 -5.98
N GLN A 160 19.49 -16.21 -5.45
CA GLN A 160 19.94 -15.42 -4.31
C GLN A 160 20.05 -16.26 -3.03
N ILE A 161 19.03 -17.05 -2.69
CA ILE A 161 19.03 -17.95 -1.53
C ILE A 161 20.22 -18.91 -1.61
N ASN A 162 20.45 -19.55 -2.76
CA ASN A 162 21.54 -20.51 -2.94
C ASN A 162 22.94 -19.87 -2.91
N SER A 163 23.03 -18.59 -3.31
CA SER A 163 24.29 -17.83 -3.27
C SER A 163 24.59 -17.20 -1.90
N GLU A 164 23.57 -17.02 -1.06
CA GLU A 164 23.70 -16.32 0.23
C GLU A 164 24.26 -17.27 1.28
N SER A 165 25.58 -17.20 1.52
CA SER A 165 26.20 -17.98 2.59
C SER A 165 25.80 -17.46 3.97
N PRO A 166 25.50 -18.35 4.94
CA PRO A 166 25.16 -17.96 6.31
C PRO A 166 26.42 -17.44 7.01
N LYS A 167 26.67 -16.14 6.87
CA LYS A 167 27.77 -15.44 7.55
C LYS A 167 27.39 -15.02 8.99
N VAL A 168 26.26 -15.50 9.52
CA VAL A 168 25.71 -15.18 10.85
C VAL A 168 25.06 -16.45 11.40
N LYS A 169 25.14 -16.67 12.72
CA LYS A 169 24.32 -17.69 13.39
C LYS A 169 22.84 -17.47 13.13
N ARG A 170 22.09 -18.57 13.09
CA ARG A 170 20.69 -18.60 12.67
C ARG A 170 19.77 -17.87 13.64
N ALA A 171 19.92 -18.03 14.95
CA ALA A 171 19.19 -17.23 15.94
C ALA A 171 19.42 -15.74 15.77
N LYS A 172 20.67 -15.30 15.61
CA LYS A 172 21.01 -13.89 15.41
C LYS A 172 20.41 -13.33 14.11
N LEU A 173 20.38 -14.11 13.03
CA LEU A 173 19.66 -13.75 11.80
C LEU A 173 18.16 -13.57 12.08
N ASN A 174 17.51 -14.56 12.70
CA ASN A 174 16.07 -14.50 12.95
C ASN A 174 15.69 -13.37 13.93
N LYS A 175 16.57 -13.02 14.88
CA LYS A 175 16.43 -11.81 15.71
C LYS A 175 16.38 -10.54 14.86
N MET A 176 17.27 -10.40 13.88
CA MET A 176 17.26 -9.27 12.94
C MET A 176 16.00 -9.27 12.08
N LEU A 177 15.60 -10.43 11.54
CA LEU A 177 14.38 -10.57 10.75
C LEU A 177 13.13 -10.24 11.56
N ASN A 178 13.10 -10.54 12.86
CA ASN A 178 12.01 -10.17 13.74
C ASN A 178 11.91 -8.64 13.92
N PHE A 179 13.04 -7.93 14.01
CA PHE A 179 13.01 -6.46 14.00
C PHE A 179 12.44 -5.90 12.69
N ALA A 180 12.84 -6.46 11.54
CA ALA A 180 12.28 -6.07 10.25
C ALA A 180 10.78 -6.36 10.19
N PHE A 181 10.36 -7.58 10.53
CA PHE A 181 8.96 -7.96 10.53
C PHE A 181 8.11 -7.04 11.42
N ASN A 182 8.58 -6.67 12.61
CA ASN A 182 7.86 -5.74 13.50
C ASN A 182 7.63 -4.35 12.86
N ARG A 183 8.49 -3.90 11.94
CA ARG A 183 8.30 -2.65 11.18
C ARG A 183 7.31 -2.83 10.02
N LEU A 184 7.25 -4.02 9.43
CA LEU A 184 6.37 -4.39 8.32
C LEU A 184 4.97 -4.84 8.79
N LYS A 185 4.85 -5.27 10.05
CA LYS A 185 3.71 -6.00 10.62
C LYS A 185 2.36 -5.36 10.36
N SER A 186 2.25 -4.03 10.52
CA SER A 186 0.97 -3.33 10.31
C SER A 186 0.49 -3.43 8.87
N LYS A 187 1.39 -3.31 7.88
CA LYS A 187 1.04 -3.47 6.46
C LYS A 187 0.66 -4.91 6.14
N VAL A 188 1.42 -5.87 6.69
CA VAL A 188 1.11 -7.30 6.55
C VAL A 188 -0.31 -7.59 7.05
N ILE A 189 -0.66 -7.17 8.27
CA ILE A 189 -2.00 -7.44 8.84
C ILE A 189 -3.10 -6.79 7.99
N VAL A 190 -2.92 -5.53 7.56
CA VAL A 190 -3.90 -4.83 6.70
C VAL A 190 -4.14 -5.59 5.40
N LEU A 191 -3.09 -6.07 4.74
CA LEU A 191 -3.22 -6.83 3.50
C LEU A 191 -3.92 -8.17 3.72
N PHE A 192 -3.53 -8.90 4.77
CA PHE A 192 -4.15 -10.19 5.11
C PHE A 192 -5.64 -10.09 5.37
N LYS A 193 -6.06 -9.07 6.14
CA LYS A 193 -7.47 -8.83 6.43
C LYS A 193 -8.32 -8.65 5.17
N TYR A 194 -7.74 -8.09 4.11
CA TYR A 194 -8.51 -7.76 2.91
C TYR A 194 -8.77 -8.95 1.99
N TYR A 195 -7.82 -9.89 1.86
CA TYR A 195 -8.02 -11.06 1.00
C TYR A 195 -8.41 -12.33 1.76
N ARG A 196 -8.27 -12.37 3.10
CA ARG A 196 -8.87 -13.39 3.99
C ARG A 196 -10.03 -12.78 4.80
N CYS A 197 -11.10 -12.40 4.10
CA CYS A 197 -12.34 -12.05 4.78
C CYS A 197 -13.06 -13.37 5.10
N ASP A 198 -13.31 -13.67 6.37
CA ASP A 198 -14.08 -14.85 6.85
C ASP A 198 -15.58 -14.83 6.43
N ASP A 199 -15.89 -14.24 5.28
CA ASP A 199 -17.23 -14.06 4.70
C ASP A 199 -17.40 -14.89 3.41
N GLU A 200 -18.65 -14.99 2.92
CA GLU A 200 -19.15 -15.87 1.83
C GLU A 200 -18.38 -15.89 0.48
N GLU A 201 -17.29 -15.13 0.34
CA GLU A 201 -16.48 -15.00 -0.87
C GLU A 201 -15.12 -15.73 -0.83
N ASP A 202 -14.84 -16.48 0.24
CA ASP A 202 -13.63 -17.30 0.42
C ASP A 202 -13.28 -18.17 -0.79
N TRP A 203 -14.28 -18.60 -1.54
CA TRP A 203 -14.09 -19.41 -2.74
C TRP A 203 -13.23 -18.70 -3.81
N LYS A 204 -13.26 -17.36 -3.92
CA LYS A 204 -12.48 -16.61 -4.93
C LYS A 204 -10.98 -16.83 -4.75
N MET A 205 -10.51 -16.90 -3.51
CA MET A 205 -9.11 -17.17 -3.15
C MET A 205 -8.62 -18.50 -3.73
N HIS A 206 -9.44 -19.55 -3.64
CA HIS A 206 -9.07 -20.88 -4.14
C HIS A 206 -8.85 -20.91 -5.66
N TYR A 207 -9.50 -20.02 -6.39
CA TYR A 207 -9.40 -19.91 -7.85
C TYR A 207 -8.41 -18.85 -8.32
N LEU A 208 -8.03 -17.86 -7.52
CA LEU A 208 -7.08 -16.83 -7.97
C LEU A 208 -5.71 -16.95 -7.33
N ILE A 209 -5.59 -17.50 -6.12
CA ILE A 209 -4.32 -17.59 -5.42
C ILE A 209 -3.83 -19.03 -5.47
N HIS A 210 -2.67 -19.25 -6.09
CA HIS A 210 -2.06 -20.58 -6.13
C HIS A 210 -1.56 -21.00 -4.74
N SER A 211 -0.63 -20.21 -4.18
CA SER A 211 0.00 -20.44 -2.89
C SER A 211 -0.42 -19.37 -1.87
N PRO A 212 -1.47 -19.60 -1.07
CA PRO A 212 -1.92 -18.62 -0.08
C PRO A 212 -0.84 -18.40 0.97
N SER A 213 -0.62 -17.14 1.34
CA SER A 213 0.23 -16.81 2.48
C SER A 213 -0.57 -17.01 3.78
N ASN A 214 0.13 -17.28 4.88
CA ASN A 214 -0.44 -17.34 6.23
C ASN A 214 0.46 -16.53 7.18
N ILE A 215 -0.14 -15.61 7.94
CA ILE A 215 0.58 -14.86 9.00
C ILE A 215 1.12 -15.83 10.04
N SER A 216 0.34 -16.85 10.40
CA SER A 216 0.74 -17.82 11.41
C SER A 216 1.98 -18.59 10.98
N ASP A 217 2.07 -19.00 9.71
CA ASP A 217 3.27 -19.69 9.19
C ASP A 217 4.50 -18.79 9.20
N LEU A 218 4.32 -17.50 8.87
CA LEU A 218 5.39 -16.51 8.90
C LEU A 218 5.88 -16.25 10.34
N LEU A 219 4.96 -16.09 11.29
CA LEU A 219 5.27 -15.94 12.72
C LEU A 219 5.92 -17.19 13.29
N ASN A 220 5.39 -18.37 12.99
CA ASN A 220 5.96 -19.66 13.39
C ASN A 220 7.37 -19.83 12.86
N LYS A 221 7.64 -19.43 11.60
CA LYS A 221 8.99 -19.45 11.05
C LYS A 221 9.91 -18.47 11.76
N LEU A 222 9.46 -17.26 12.11
CA LEU A 222 10.28 -16.30 12.84
C LEU A 222 10.59 -16.77 14.27
N ASN A 223 9.56 -17.21 15.00
CA ASN A 223 9.67 -17.62 16.40
C ASN A 223 10.52 -18.89 16.55
N LYS A 224 10.32 -19.88 15.68
CA LYS A 224 11.12 -21.13 15.65
C LYS A 224 12.46 -20.97 14.90
N CYS A 225 12.88 -19.73 14.66
CA CYS A 225 14.11 -19.37 13.96
C CYS A 225 14.34 -20.11 12.63
N ARG A 226 13.30 -20.34 11.83
CA ARG A 226 13.32 -21.20 10.63
C ARG A 226 13.97 -20.60 9.39
N TYR A 227 14.20 -19.30 9.36
CA TYR A 227 14.89 -18.67 8.22
C TYR A 227 16.39 -18.90 8.30
N SER A 228 16.97 -19.39 7.21
CA SER A 228 18.42 -19.60 7.05
C SER A 228 19.08 -18.47 6.27
N THR A 229 18.31 -17.76 5.45
CA THR A 229 18.80 -16.62 4.65
C THR A 229 17.83 -15.44 4.73
N MET A 230 18.34 -14.24 4.43
CA MET A 230 17.49 -13.03 4.36
C MET A 230 16.54 -13.10 3.17
N ALA A 231 17.00 -13.71 2.07
CA ALA A 231 16.21 -13.89 0.85
C ALA A 231 15.00 -14.83 1.04
N GLU A 232 15.07 -15.82 1.93
CA GLU A 232 13.90 -16.65 2.28
C GLU A 232 12.79 -15.84 2.94
N PHE A 233 13.14 -14.98 3.90
CA PHE A 233 12.19 -14.08 4.56
C PHE A 233 11.60 -13.08 3.55
N GLN A 234 12.46 -12.48 2.73
CA GLN A 234 12.05 -11.56 1.67
C GLN A 234 11.05 -12.22 0.72
N ARG A 235 11.28 -13.47 0.30
CA ARG A 235 10.37 -14.24 -0.56
C ARG A 235 8.98 -14.42 0.07
N ASP A 236 8.92 -14.72 1.36
CA ASP A 236 7.64 -14.92 2.06
C ASP A 236 6.87 -13.59 2.20
N ILE A 237 7.56 -12.47 2.46
CA ILE A 237 6.96 -11.12 2.45
C ILE A 237 6.47 -10.72 1.05
N MET A 238 7.30 -10.92 0.02
CA MET A 238 6.93 -10.62 -1.37
C MET A 238 5.74 -11.46 -1.85
N ARG A 239 5.58 -12.69 -1.37
CA ARG A 239 4.41 -13.52 -1.70
C ARG A 239 3.11 -12.92 -1.14
N ILE A 240 3.14 -12.32 0.05
CA ILE A 240 1.99 -11.61 0.62
C ILE A 240 1.60 -10.44 -0.29
N ALA A 241 2.57 -9.66 -0.74
CA ALA A 241 2.33 -8.57 -1.69
C ALA A 241 1.83 -9.08 -3.05
N HIS A 242 2.44 -10.14 -3.59
CA HIS A 242 2.03 -10.78 -4.86
C HIS A 242 0.57 -11.25 -4.84
N ASN A 243 0.19 -11.98 -3.78
CA ASN A 243 -1.18 -12.43 -3.55
C ASN A 243 -2.15 -11.25 -3.43
N SER A 244 -1.70 -10.17 -2.79
CA SER A 244 -2.46 -8.93 -2.74
C SER A 244 -2.63 -8.37 -4.15
N PHE A 245 -1.59 -8.15 -4.94
CA PHE A 245 -1.69 -7.62 -6.31
C PHE A 245 -2.61 -8.41 -7.25
N ILE A 246 -2.71 -9.73 -7.09
CA ILE A 246 -3.65 -10.56 -7.86
C ILE A 246 -5.11 -10.18 -7.55
N TYR A 247 -5.42 -9.86 -6.29
CA TYR A 247 -6.80 -9.70 -5.83
C TYR A 247 -7.39 -8.29 -6.02
N GLN A 248 -6.63 -7.36 -6.60
CA GLN A 248 -7.00 -5.95 -6.63
C GLN A 248 -6.51 -5.28 -7.91
N GLU A 249 -7.12 -4.13 -8.20
CA GLU A 249 -6.64 -3.27 -9.28
C GLU A 249 -5.26 -2.72 -8.96
N SER A 250 -4.41 -2.61 -9.98
CA SER A 250 -3.06 -2.02 -9.91
C SER A 250 -2.99 -0.61 -9.28
N LYS A 251 -4.11 0.12 -9.22
CA LYS A 251 -4.21 1.50 -8.68
C LYS A 251 -4.99 1.60 -7.36
N SER A 252 -5.28 0.48 -6.70
CA SER A 252 -6.00 0.51 -5.42
C SER A 252 -5.10 1.03 -4.28
N PRO A 253 -5.66 1.64 -3.21
CA PRO A 253 -4.89 1.99 -2.02
C PRO A 253 -4.16 0.80 -1.39
N LEU A 254 -4.71 -0.40 -1.56
CA LEU A 254 -4.13 -1.63 -1.04
C LEU A 254 -2.99 -2.15 -1.93
N ALA A 255 -3.00 -1.86 -3.24
CA ALA A 255 -1.87 -2.09 -4.13
C ALA A 255 -0.70 -1.16 -3.76
N GLU A 256 -0.98 0.09 -3.39
CA GLU A 256 0.03 1.00 -2.84
C GLU A 256 0.63 0.47 -1.53
N ILE A 257 -0.20 -0.06 -0.61
CA ILE A 257 0.27 -0.68 0.64
C ILE A 257 1.12 -1.92 0.35
N ALA A 258 0.72 -2.76 -0.60
CA ALA A 258 1.48 -3.93 -1.02
C ALA A 258 2.84 -3.55 -1.63
N GLN A 259 2.90 -2.51 -2.44
CA GLN A 259 4.16 -1.99 -2.98
C GLN A 259 5.06 -1.45 -1.86
N GLN A 260 4.51 -0.64 -0.95
CA GLN A 260 5.27 -0.14 0.20
C GLN A 260 5.78 -1.28 1.10
N LEU A 261 5.04 -2.38 1.23
CA LEU A 261 5.50 -3.55 1.98
C LEU A 261 6.76 -4.17 1.33
N VAL A 262 6.79 -4.27 0.00
CA VAL A 262 7.96 -4.75 -0.74
C VAL A 262 9.14 -3.78 -0.58
N ASP A 263 8.91 -2.49 -0.81
CA ASP A 263 9.95 -1.46 -0.73
C ASP A 263 10.58 -1.38 0.67
N ASP A 264 9.75 -1.43 1.72
CA ASP A 264 10.22 -1.43 3.11
C ASP A 264 10.98 -2.72 3.45
N CYS A 265 10.53 -3.87 2.94
CA CYS A 265 11.23 -5.14 3.14
C CYS A 265 12.62 -5.10 2.50
N ASP A 266 12.70 -4.62 1.26
CA ASP A 266 13.96 -4.44 0.54
C ASP A 266 14.90 -3.48 1.27
N TYR A 267 14.36 -2.39 1.80
CA TYR A 267 15.11 -1.43 2.62
C TYR A 267 15.68 -2.07 3.89
N GLU A 268 14.87 -2.82 4.64
CA GLU A 268 15.33 -3.49 5.86
C GLU A 268 16.43 -4.52 5.56
N ILE A 269 16.25 -5.35 4.52
CA ILE A 269 17.28 -6.31 4.10
C ILE A 269 18.55 -5.60 3.63
N LEU A 270 18.42 -4.47 2.92
CA LEU A 270 19.56 -3.67 2.50
C LEU A 270 20.35 -3.12 3.70
N GLU A 271 19.68 -2.58 4.72
CA GLU A 271 20.34 -2.08 5.93
C GLU A 271 21.06 -3.21 6.69
N MET A 272 20.45 -4.40 6.77
CA MET A 272 21.10 -5.59 7.34
C MET A 272 22.37 -5.98 6.59
N ARG A 273 22.34 -5.91 5.25
CA ARG A 273 23.49 -6.24 4.38
C ARG A 273 24.60 -5.21 4.44
N GLN A 274 24.28 -3.93 4.65
CA GLN A 274 25.28 -2.88 4.80
C GLN A 274 26.11 -3.06 6.07
N CYS A 275 25.46 -3.24 7.23
CA CYS A 275 26.15 -3.55 8.47
C CYS A 275 25.20 -4.15 9.51
N ARG A 276 25.41 -5.43 9.82
CA ARG A 276 24.58 -6.21 10.77
C ARG A 276 24.68 -5.68 12.19
N ASP A 277 25.88 -5.30 12.62
CA ASP A 277 26.11 -4.75 13.96
C ASP A 277 25.39 -3.40 14.12
N CYS A 278 25.51 -2.50 13.13
CA CYS A 278 24.78 -1.24 13.13
C CYS A 278 23.26 -1.47 13.12
N TYR A 279 22.78 -2.45 12.35
CA TYR A 279 21.36 -2.79 12.30
C TYR A 279 20.84 -3.27 13.67
N LEU A 280 21.55 -4.20 14.30
CA LEU A 280 21.21 -4.71 15.64
C LEU A 280 21.23 -3.61 16.69
N LEU A 281 22.34 -2.87 16.81
CA LEU A 281 22.49 -1.79 17.79
C LEU A 281 21.44 -0.68 17.61
N SER A 282 21.09 -0.37 16.36
CA SER A 282 20.08 0.64 16.04
C SER A 282 18.66 0.20 16.41
N ASN A 283 18.41 -1.10 16.52
CA ASN A 283 17.13 -1.66 16.94
C ASN A 283 17.08 -1.87 18.45
N GLU A 284 18.11 -2.48 19.04
CA GLU A 284 18.16 -2.79 20.47
C GLU A 284 18.34 -1.55 21.33
N LYS A 285 19.17 -0.60 20.89
CA LYS A 285 19.52 0.63 21.62
C LYS A 285 19.81 0.38 23.12
N PRO A 286 20.81 -0.45 23.46
CA PRO A 286 21.06 -0.93 24.83
C PRO A 286 21.27 0.19 25.86
N ASN A 287 21.75 1.36 25.43
CA ASN A 287 21.86 2.56 26.25
C ASN A 287 21.86 3.83 25.39
N GLU A 288 21.92 5.00 26.04
CA GLU A 288 21.94 6.30 25.35
C GLU A 288 23.09 6.43 24.34
N PHE A 289 24.22 5.77 24.59
CA PHE A 289 25.40 5.77 23.72
C PHE A 289 25.48 4.51 22.84
N TRP A 290 24.34 3.92 22.47
CA TRP A 290 24.30 2.72 21.63
C TRP A 290 25.08 2.89 20.32
N PHE A 291 25.11 4.11 19.77
CA PHE A 291 25.82 4.39 18.53
C PHE A 291 27.33 4.55 18.74
N ALA A 292 27.80 4.67 19.99
CA ALA A 292 29.22 4.66 20.32
C ALA A 292 29.84 3.25 20.23
N TYR A 293 29.05 2.18 20.23
CA TYR A 293 29.62 0.84 20.11
C TYR A 293 30.32 0.63 18.76
N PRO A 294 31.53 0.05 18.75
CA PRO A 294 32.22 -0.33 17.53
C PRO A 294 31.61 -1.56 16.89
N CYS A 295 31.62 -1.59 15.56
CA CYS A 295 31.27 -2.77 14.78
C CYS A 295 32.51 -3.66 14.63
N ARG A 296 32.31 -4.96 14.31
CA ARG A 296 33.39 -5.93 14.09
C ARG A 296 34.35 -5.47 13.01
N VAL A 297 33.81 -4.89 11.94
CA VAL A 297 34.58 -4.11 10.96
C VAL A 297 34.33 -2.63 11.25
N PRO A 298 35.31 -1.89 11.80
CA PRO A 298 35.12 -0.50 12.17
C PRO A 298 34.77 0.38 10.98
N HIS A 299 33.72 1.19 11.12
CA HIS A 299 33.37 2.20 10.14
C HIS A 299 34.38 3.35 10.13
N GLN A 300 34.67 3.89 8.94
CA GLN A 300 35.49 5.09 8.84
C GLN A 300 34.79 6.27 9.52
N LEU A 301 35.52 6.96 10.39
CA LEU A 301 35.03 8.16 11.08
C LEU A 301 35.39 9.40 10.27
N VAL A 302 34.41 10.28 10.08
CA VAL A 302 34.55 11.49 9.28
C VAL A 302 33.81 12.67 9.91
N PHE A 303 34.20 13.87 9.52
CA PHE A 303 33.32 15.04 9.57
C PHE A 303 32.68 15.20 8.20
N ALA A 304 31.36 15.18 8.15
CA ALA A 304 30.59 15.33 6.92
C ALA A 304 29.67 16.54 7.01
N LYS A 305 29.35 17.14 5.86
CA LYS A 305 28.49 18.32 5.78
C LYS A 305 27.49 18.21 4.64
N GLN A 306 26.22 18.50 4.93
CA GLN A 306 25.21 18.78 3.92
C GLN A 306 25.10 20.29 3.62
N LYS A 307 24.58 20.63 2.44
CA LYS A 307 24.34 22.03 2.05
C LYS A 307 23.42 22.70 3.08
N GLY A 308 23.85 23.83 3.62
CA GLY A 308 23.11 24.59 4.64
C GLY A 308 23.41 24.20 6.10
N TYR A 309 24.14 23.11 6.34
CA TYR A 309 24.48 22.63 7.68
C TYR A 309 25.98 22.78 7.99
N PRO A 310 26.39 22.85 9.26
CA PRO A 310 27.81 22.79 9.63
C PRO A 310 28.36 21.37 9.44
N TYR A 311 29.69 21.22 9.50
CA TYR A 311 30.31 19.90 9.59
C TYR A 311 29.91 19.20 10.89
N TRP A 312 29.56 17.92 10.78
CA TRP A 312 29.08 17.10 11.88
C TRP A 312 29.82 15.76 11.90
N PRO A 313 30.16 15.21 13.09
CA PRO A 313 30.79 13.91 13.19
C PRO A 313 29.86 12.79 12.67
N ALA A 314 30.40 11.85 11.90
CA ALA A 314 29.65 10.75 11.32
C ALA A 314 30.48 9.46 11.14
N LYS A 315 29.78 8.32 11.03
CA LYS A 315 30.32 7.04 10.53
C LYS A 315 29.99 6.90 9.04
N VAL A 316 30.97 6.52 8.22
CA VAL A 316 30.72 6.13 6.82
C VAL A 316 30.17 4.71 6.80
N ILE A 317 28.93 4.56 6.34
CA ILE A 317 28.26 3.26 6.23
C ILE A 317 28.60 2.61 4.90
N ARG A 318 28.52 3.38 3.81
CA ARG A 318 28.87 2.93 2.46
C ARG A 318 29.54 4.04 1.67
N LYS A 319 30.59 3.70 0.93
CA LYS A 319 31.15 4.59 -0.10
C LYS A 319 30.49 4.28 -1.44
N CYS A 320 30.08 5.33 -2.15
CA CYS A 320 29.59 5.27 -3.52
C CYS A 320 30.49 6.15 -4.39
N ASP A 321 30.42 6.01 -5.70
CA ASP A 321 31.28 6.79 -6.60
C ASP A 321 30.99 8.30 -6.47
N GLY A 322 31.94 9.02 -5.85
CA GLY A 322 31.88 10.47 -5.60
C GLY A 322 30.97 10.92 -4.46
N LYS A 323 30.32 9.98 -3.74
CA LYS A 323 29.43 10.27 -2.60
C LYS A 323 29.57 9.22 -1.51
N SER A 324 29.50 9.64 -0.26
CA SER A 324 29.50 8.76 0.91
C SER A 324 28.15 8.77 1.61
N ASP A 325 27.60 7.59 1.89
CA ASP A 325 26.47 7.41 2.81
C ASP A 325 27.00 7.39 4.24
N VAL A 326 26.62 8.42 4.99
CA VAL A 326 27.09 8.67 6.34
C VAL A 326 25.92 8.66 7.33
N ARG A 327 26.20 8.18 8.54
CA ARG A 327 25.28 8.27 9.68
C ARG A 327 25.89 9.16 10.75
N PHE A 328 25.21 10.25 11.08
CA PHE A 328 25.71 11.26 12.01
C PHE A 328 25.60 10.80 13.46
N PHE A 329 26.54 11.26 14.29
CA PHE A 329 26.47 11.12 15.75
C PHE A 329 25.50 12.15 16.36
N GLY A 330 24.94 11.82 17.52
CA GLY A 330 24.03 12.66 18.28
C GLY A 330 22.61 12.78 17.70
N GLY A 331 21.71 13.33 18.52
CA GLY A 331 20.31 13.58 18.13
C GLY A 331 19.56 12.30 17.75
N SER A 332 19.01 12.28 16.54
CA SER A 332 18.26 11.17 15.93
C SER A 332 19.12 10.20 15.12
N HIS A 333 20.45 10.40 15.06
CA HIS A 333 21.39 9.61 14.26
C HIS A 333 21.00 9.55 12.77
N GLU A 334 20.78 10.73 12.19
CA GLU A 334 20.30 10.92 10.82
C GLU A 334 21.26 10.34 9.78
N ARG A 335 20.69 9.81 8.69
CA ARG A 335 21.42 9.31 7.52
C ARG A 335 21.42 10.35 6.40
N ALA A 336 22.54 10.42 5.69
CA ALA A 336 22.68 11.33 4.57
C ALA A 336 23.66 10.78 3.52
N ILE A 337 23.34 10.98 2.26
CA ILE A 337 24.29 10.86 1.17
C ILE A 337 24.99 12.22 1.00
N VAL A 338 26.31 12.26 1.17
CA VAL A 338 27.13 13.47 1.15
C VAL A 338 28.20 13.34 0.07
N GLU A 339 28.42 14.37 -0.73
CA GLU A 339 29.50 14.38 -1.72
C GLU A 339 30.87 14.31 -1.04
N ASP A 340 31.80 13.54 -1.60
CA ASP A 340 33.09 13.25 -0.95
C ASP A 340 33.94 14.51 -0.73
N ILE A 341 33.72 15.57 -1.52
CA ILE A 341 34.35 16.88 -1.31
C ILE A 341 34.01 17.51 0.06
N TYR A 342 32.84 17.17 0.62
CA TYR A 342 32.34 17.60 1.92
C TYR A 342 32.50 16.54 3.01
N VAL A 343 33.31 15.51 2.74
CA VAL A 343 33.70 14.49 3.72
C VAL A 343 35.17 14.71 4.07
N LYS A 344 35.45 14.94 5.35
CA LYS A 344 36.79 15.22 5.86
C LYS A 344 37.17 14.20 6.94
N PRO A 345 38.45 13.77 7.02
CA PRO A 345 38.86 12.85 8.07
C PRO A 345 38.78 13.51 9.44
N THR A 346 38.61 12.72 10.50
CA THR A 346 38.54 13.26 11.88
C THR A 346 39.86 13.84 12.42
N THR A 347 40.93 13.77 11.64
CA THR A 347 42.25 14.34 11.97
C THR A 347 42.41 15.80 11.56
N VAL A 348 41.47 16.35 10.77
CA VAL A 348 41.50 17.75 10.34
C VAL A 348 41.40 18.69 11.55
N ASP A 349 42.16 19.79 11.51
CA ASP A 349 42.07 20.81 12.55
C ASP A 349 40.65 21.38 12.62
N MET A 350 40.04 21.24 13.80
CA MET A 350 38.66 21.57 14.07
C MET A 350 38.36 23.07 13.83
N ARG A 351 39.37 23.93 13.90
CA ARG A 351 39.26 25.38 13.62
C ARG A 351 39.03 25.68 12.13
N SER A 352 39.55 24.83 11.24
CA SER A 352 39.42 24.99 9.78
C SER A 352 38.02 24.67 9.26
N LEU A 353 37.16 24.03 10.08
CA LEU A 353 35.85 23.54 9.68
C LEU A 353 34.69 24.55 9.89
N CYS A 354 34.98 25.78 10.35
CA CYS A 354 33.99 26.85 10.63
C CYS A 354 32.76 26.34 11.40
N LEU A 355 32.99 25.58 12.48
CA LEU A 355 31.95 24.89 13.24
C LEU A 355 31.13 25.85 14.10
N LYS A 356 29.81 25.69 14.09
CA LYS A 356 28.94 26.24 15.12
C LYS A 356 28.83 25.22 16.24
N LYS A 357 29.57 25.41 17.33
CA LYS A 357 29.53 24.57 18.54
C LYS A 357 28.24 24.78 19.32
N THR A 358 27.15 24.25 18.79
CA THR A 358 25.89 24.17 19.52
C THR A 358 25.99 23.06 20.57
N SER A 359 25.14 23.11 21.59
CA SER A 359 25.07 22.05 22.60
C SER A 359 24.77 20.66 21.98
N ALA A 360 23.98 20.62 20.91
CA ALA A 360 23.72 19.40 20.14
C ALA A 360 25.01 18.87 19.47
N TRP A 361 25.83 19.77 18.92
CA TRP A 361 27.10 19.42 18.29
C TRP A 361 28.09 18.86 19.32
N GLU A 362 28.16 19.48 20.50
CA GLU A 362 29.02 19.00 21.59
C GLU A 362 28.62 17.61 22.08
N LYS A 363 27.32 17.33 22.21
CA LYS A 363 26.84 15.97 22.54
C LYS A 363 27.22 14.94 21.47
N ALA A 364 27.06 15.28 20.19
CA ALA A 364 27.48 14.42 19.09
C ALA A 364 28.99 14.16 19.12
N TYR A 365 29.78 15.18 19.44
CA TYR A 365 31.22 15.05 19.56
C TYR A 365 31.66 14.23 20.77
N GLN A 366 30.96 14.35 21.91
CA GLN A 366 31.16 13.49 23.08
C GLN A 366 30.85 12.02 22.76
N GLU A 367 29.77 11.75 22.02
CA GLU A 367 29.44 10.39 21.57
C GLU A 367 30.53 9.83 20.63
N LEU A 368 31.07 10.65 19.71
CA LEU A 368 32.23 10.28 18.88
C LEU A 368 33.48 9.98 19.72
N ALA A 369 33.76 10.79 20.75
CA ALA A 369 34.91 10.58 21.63
C ALA A 369 34.80 9.24 22.37
N LYS A 370 33.62 8.94 22.92
CA LYS A 370 33.32 7.64 23.54
C LYS A 370 33.46 6.48 22.55
N HIS A 371 33.03 6.68 21.30
CA HIS A 371 33.22 5.67 20.26
C HIS A 371 34.71 5.37 20.00
N LYS A 372 35.56 6.40 19.94
CA LYS A 372 37.01 6.24 19.77
C LYS A 372 37.65 5.48 20.95
N GLU A 373 37.23 5.78 22.18
CA GLU A 373 37.68 5.07 23.37
C GLU A 373 37.28 3.58 23.31
N GLN A 374 36.01 3.29 22.99
CA GLN A 374 35.54 1.90 22.86
C GLN A 374 36.24 1.16 21.71
N LEU A 375 36.58 1.86 20.62
CA LEU A 375 37.35 1.27 19.53
C LEU A 375 38.76 0.86 19.99
N GLN A 376 39.45 1.71 20.78
CA GLN A 376 40.75 1.38 21.35
C GLN A 376 40.68 0.20 22.32
N LEU A 377 39.63 0.14 23.15
CA LEU A 377 39.39 -0.99 24.05
C LEU A 377 39.18 -2.29 23.28
N ALA A 378 38.38 -2.26 22.21
CA ALA A 378 38.12 -3.43 21.36
C ALA A 378 39.37 -3.91 20.61
N MET A 379 40.31 -3.01 20.28
CA MET A 379 41.60 -3.38 19.68
C MET A 379 42.51 -4.13 20.67
N ASN A 380 42.45 -3.80 21.96
CA ASN A 380 43.30 -4.38 23.01
C ASN A 380 42.71 -5.66 23.62
N GLN A 381 41.39 -5.81 23.60
CA GLN A 381 40.67 -7.03 23.99
C GLN A 381 39.55 -7.26 22.98
N PRO A 382 39.71 -8.15 21.99
CA PRO A 382 38.63 -8.54 21.10
C PRO A 382 37.58 -9.32 21.91
N ARG A 383 36.73 -8.63 22.65
CA ARG A 383 35.48 -9.20 23.16
C ARG A 383 34.51 -9.23 22.01
N ASP A 384 33.92 -10.39 21.74
CA ASP A 384 32.67 -10.42 21.00
C ASP A 384 31.63 -9.76 21.93
N PHE A 385 31.39 -8.46 21.74
CA PHE A 385 30.46 -7.68 22.58
C PHE A 385 29.02 -8.22 22.48
N PHE A 386 28.80 -9.11 21.51
CA PHE A 386 27.66 -10.00 21.38
C PHE A 386 28.17 -11.42 21.60
N SER A 387 28.34 -11.86 22.86
CA SER A 387 28.58 -13.27 23.14
C SER A 387 27.39 -14.05 22.59
N ASP A 388 27.64 -14.92 21.62
CA ASP A 388 26.60 -15.77 21.06
C ASP A 388 26.05 -16.79 22.10
N ASP A 389 26.67 -16.87 23.28
CA ASP A 389 26.34 -17.79 24.39
C ASP A 389 24.89 -17.65 24.89
N GLU A 390 24.32 -16.44 24.97
CA GLU A 390 22.91 -16.24 25.37
C GLU A 390 21.92 -16.75 24.31
N LEU A 391 22.32 -16.78 23.03
CA LEU A 391 21.48 -17.27 21.93
C LEU A 391 21.53 -18.80 21.79
N GLU A 392 22.57 -19.45 22.32
CA GLU A 392 22.71 -20.91 22.30
C GLU A 392 21.74 -21.62 23.27
N GLU A 393 21.38 -20.97 24.39
CA GLU A 393 20.35 -21.49 25.30
C GLU A 393 18.95 -21.44 24.65
N GLU A 394 18.63 -20.39 23.88
CA GLU A 394 17.37 -20.26 23.13
C GLU A 394 17.28 -21.21 21.93
N GLU A 395 18.39 -21.51 21.23
CA GLU A 395 18.37 -22.51 20.14
C GLU A 395 18.12 -23.92 20.70
N ARG A 396 18.74 -24.29 21.83
CA ARG A 396 18.53 -25.61 22.46
C ARG A 396 17.14 -25.79 23.07
N SER A 397 16.47 -24.72 23.51
CA SER A 397 15.08 -24.82 23.98
C SER A 397 14.12 -25.03 22.81
N ASN A 398 14.34 -24.34 21.67
CA ASN A 398 13.45 -24.41 20.51
C ASN A 398 13.52 -25.74 19.73
N GLU A 399 14.63 -26.49 19.80
CA GLU A 399 14.74 -27.82 19.19
C GLU A 399 13.95 -28.90 19.94
N ASN A 400 13.59 -28.66 21.21
CA ASN A 400 12.92 -29.65 22.08
C ASN A 400 11.40 -29.44 22.21
N ASP A 401 10.82 -28.40 21.59
CA ASP A 401 9.38 -28.15 21.62
C ASP A 401 8.66 -28.98 20.55
N GLU A 402 7.95 -30.03 21.00
CA GLU A 402 7.00 -30.80 20.20
C GLU A 402 5.98 -29.88 19.50
N GLU A 403 5.57 -30.24 18.27
CA GLU A 403 4.65 -29.48 17.41
C GLU A 403 3.29 -29.19 18.07
N LYS A 404 3.21 -28.14 18.88
CA LYS A 404 1.95 -27.44 19.13
C LYS A 404 1.78 -26.37 18.07
N ASP A 405 0.69 -26.49 17.31
CA ASP A 405 0.28 -25.50 16.34
C ASP A 405 -0.33 -24.32 17.11
N GLU A 406 0.48 -23.29 17.39
CA GLU A 406 -0.02 -22.04 17.94
C GLU A 406 -0.78 -21.30 16.84
N SER A 407 -2.11 -21.39 16.87
CA SER A 407 -2.97 -20.59 16.00
C SER A 407 -2.97 -19.14 16.48
N TYR A 408 -2.31 -18.25 15.75
CA TYR A 408 -2.38 -16.81 16.02
C TYR A 408 -3.72 -16.25 15.52
N ASP A 409 -4.48 -15.62 16.41
CA ASP A 409 -5.70 -14.90 16.05
C ASP A 409 -5.34 -13.56 15.37
N ILE A 410 -5.79 -13.40 14.11
CA ILE A 410 -5.53 -12.21 13.30
C ILE A 410 -6.25 -10.99 13.86
N ASP A 411 -7.46 -11.17 14.42
CA ASP A 411 -8.24 -10.08 15.00
C ASP A 411 -7.60 -9.58 16.29
N GLU A 412 -7.10 -10.49 17.14
CA GLU A 412 -6.33 -10.12 18.34
C GLU A 412 -5.04 -9.36 17.97
N LEU A 413 -4.33 -9.80 16.92
CA LEU A 413 -3.13 -9.11 16.43
C LEU A 413 -3.45 -7.71 15.89
N TYR A 414 -4.61 -7.54 15.25
CA TYR A 414 -5.06 -6.26 14.70
C TYR A 414 -5.44 -5.26 15.80
N GLU A 415 -6.21 -5.69 16.81
CA GLU A 415 -6.57 -4.88 17.96
C GLU A 415 -5.32 -4.40 18.71
N ASN A 416 -4.35 -5.29 18.90
CA ASN A 416 -3.07 -4.99 19.53
C ASN A 416 -2.25 -3.92 18.76
N GLU A 417 -2.26 -3.93 17.43
CA GLU A 417 -1.57 -2.92 16.61
C GLU A 417 -2.27 -1.55 16.60
N ILE A 418 -3.61 -1.53 16.67
CA ILE A 418 -4.36 -0.27 16.86
C ILE A 418 -3.98 0.37 18.19
N VAL A 419 -3.95 -0.42 19.27
CA VAL A 419 -3.61 0.07 20.61
C VAL A 419 -2.17 0.62 20.66
N LYS A 420 -1.20 -0.04 20.02
CA LYS A 420 0.20 0.45 19.92
C LYS A 420 0.31 1.74 19.11
N SER A 421 -0.44 1.84 18.01
CA SER A 421 -0.43 3.03 17.13
C SER A 421 -0.99 4.27 17.85
N VAL A 422 -2.00 4.09 18.70
CA VAL A 422 -2.56 5.16 19.55
C VAL A 422 -1.55 5.58 20.63
N LYS A 423 -0.88 4.63 21.30
CA LYS A 423 0.17 4.91 22.30
C LYS A 423 1.36 5.72 21.72
N LYS A 424 1.79 5.40 20.49
CA LYS A 424 2.89 6.11 19.80
C LYS A 424 2.53 7.55 19.42
N LYS A 425 1.26 7.85 19.15
CA LYS A 425 0.78 9.23 18.91
C LYS A 425 0.73 10.07 20.19
N MET A 426 0.58 9.44 21.36
CA MET A 426 0.58 10.12 22.67
C MET A 426 1.98 10.46 23.18
N SER A 427 3.00 9.65 22.88
CA SER A 427 4.39 9.93 23.27
C SER A 427 5.03 11.10 22.50
N ASN A 428 4.57 11.39 21.28
CA ASN A 428 5.06 12.49 20.44
C ASN A 428 4.51 13.88 20.81
N ARG A 429 3.65 14.01 21.83
CA ARG A 429 2.99 15.28 22.18
C ARG A 429 3.65 16.08 23.31
N LYS A 430 4.83 15.69 23.79
CA LYS A 430 5.59 16.47 24.78
C LYS A 430 6.91 16.98 24.21
N ARG A 431 6.90 18.22 23.69
CA ARG A 431 7.92 19.29 23.88
C ARG A 431 7.66 20.44 22.90
N GLY A 432 7.27 21.60 23.43
CA GLY A 432 7.17 22.86 22.67
C GLY A 432 6.02 23.75 23.12
N ARG A 433 6.22 24.50 24.21
CA ARG A 433 5.31 25.53 24.72
C ARG A 433 5.44 26.79 23.84
N PRO A 434 4.36 27.34 23.23
CA PRO A 434 4.39 28.70 22.71
C PRO A 434 4.28 29.70 23.86
N LYS A 435 5.11 30.75 23.83
CA LYS A 435 5.06 31.89 24.76
C LYS A 435 3.79 32.72 24.50
N ALA A 436 3.19 33.17 25.60
CA ALA A 436 2.06 34.08 25.62
C ALA A 436 2.43 35.46 25.04
N VAL A 437 1.53 36.02 24.24
CA VAL A 437 1.43 37.46 23.98
C VAL A 437 0.04 37.88 24.42
N ILE A 438 -0.01 38.79 25.37
CA ILE A 438 -1.20 39.44 25.93
C ILE A 438 -1.50 40.65 25.05
N ILE A 439 -2.74 40.80 24.57
CA ILE A 439 -3.36 42.09 24.20
C ILE A 439 -4.83 42.05 24.66
N PRO A 440 -5.38 43.13 25.25
CA PRO A 440 -6.57 43.07 26.10
C PRO A 440 -7.90 43.10 25.34
N GLU A 441 -8.94 42.67 26.05
CA GLU A 441 -10.36 42.84 25.74
C GLU A 441 -10.74 44.32 25.61
N ASN A 442 -11.68 44.61 24.70
CA ASN A 442 -12.76 45.56 24.96
C ASN A 442 -13.97 45.29 24.05
N GLU A 443 -15.12 45.56 24.66
CA GLU A 443 -16.51 45.25 24.33
C GLU A 443 -17.11 46.01 23.14
N GLU A 444 -17.93 45.27 22.39
CA GLU A 444 -19.36 45.50 22.08
C GLU A 444 -19.82 46.72 21.23
N LEU A 445 -20.81 46.42 20.35
CA LEU A 445 -21.97 47.24 19.90
C LEU A 445 -22.16 47.56 18.39
N VAL A 446 -23.16 46.82 17.85
CA VAL A 446 -24.32 47.16 16.97
C VAL A 446 -24.22 47.70 15.52
N GLU A 447 -25.00 47.00 14.68
CA GLU A 447 -26.03 47.43 13.70
C GLU A 447 -25.74 48.03 12.29
N GLU A 448 -26.34 47.33 11.32
CA GLU A 448 -27.21 47.77 10.20
C GLU A 448 -26.76 48.69 9.05
N CYS A 449 -26.79 48.08 7.85
CA CYS A 449 -27.54 48.44 6.64
C CYS A 449 -27.20 49.66 5.73
N LYS A 450 -27.08 49.31 4.43
CA LYS A 450 -27.66 49.93 3.20
C LYS A 450 -26.82 50.89 2.31
N GLU A 451 -26.69 50.42 1.06
CA GLU A 451 -27.02 51.03 -0.25
C GLU A 451 -26.32 52.29 -0.81
N VAL A 452 -25.70 52.07 -2.00
CA VAL A 452 -25.87 52.77 -3.30
C VAL A 452 -24.87 53.87 -3.74
N GLU A 453 -24.28 53.60 -4.93
CA GLU A 453 -23.75 54.46 -6.04
C GLU A 453 -22.69 55.55 -5.71
N VAL A 454 -21.67 55.80 -6.55
CA VAL A 454 -21.75 56.60 -7.79
C VAL A 454 -20.55 56.33 -8.74
N LYS A 455 -20.81 56.63 -10.01
CA LYS A 455 -20.03 56.56 -11.26
C LYS A 455 -18.82 57.51 -11.38
N GLU A 456 -18.07 57.21 -12.44
CA GLU A 456 -17.40 58.09 -13.44
C GLU A 456 -15.86 58.27 -13.39
N GLU A 457 -15.23 57.82 -14.50
CA GLU A 457 -13.89 58.23 -14.96
C GLU A 457 -13.91 59.68 -15.50
N PRO A 458 -12.74 60.31 -15.75
CA PRO A 458 -12.29 60.30 -17.15
C PRO A 458 -10.77 60.16 -17.40
N VAL A 459 -10.53 59.55 -18.56
CA VAL A 459 -9.39 59.44 -19.47
C VAL A 459 -8.49 60.69 -19.65
N ILE A 460 -7.16 60.51 -19.72
CA ILE A 460 -6.27 61.18 -20.70
C ILE A 460 -5.22 60.20 -21.26
N LYS A 461 -5.16 60.15 -22.60
CA LYS A 461 -4.29 59.35 -23.48
C LYS A 461 -2.95 60.05 -23.75
N LEU A 462 -1.85 59.30 -23.88
CA LEU A 462 -0.71 59.65 -24.74
C LEU A 462 -0.03 58.39 -25.31
N GLU A 463 0.13 58.38 -26.64
CA GLU A 463 0.96 57.49 -27.47
C GLU A 463 1.40 58.34 -28.69
N PRO A 464 2.30 57.89 -29.61
CA PRO A 464 3.51 57.05 -29.48
C PRO A 464 4.67 57.59 -30.35
N LYS A 465 5.94 57.12 -30.22
CA LYS A 465 6.88 56.97 -31.35
C LYS A 465 7.94 55.89 -31.11
N ALA A 466 8.19 55.12 -32.16
CA ALA A 466 8.98 53.89 -32.24
C ALA A 466 10.48 54.12 -32.48
N ASN A 467 11.31 53.13 -32.15
CA ASN A 467 12.40 52.69 -33.04
C ASN A 467 12.79 51.22 -32.83
N LYS A 468 13.07 50.53 -33.95
CA LYS A 468 13.26 49.07 -34.11
C LYS A 468 14.71 48.63 -33.89
N ARG A 469 14.95 47.40 -33.38
CA ARG A 469 15.59 46.27 -34.10
C ARG A 469 15.75 45.00 -33.24
N SER A 470 15.26 43.90 -33.84
CA SER A 470 15.39 42.44 -33.66
C SER A 470 16.53 41.82 -32.83
N MET A 471 16.25 40.74 -32.10
CA MET A 471 16.47 39.33 -32.53
C MET A 471 15.72 38.32 -31.63
N THR A 472 15.18 37.28 -32.26
CA THR A 472 14.31 36.19 -31.74
C THR A 472 15.04 35.11 -30.91
N PRO A 473 14.31 34.20 -30.23
CA PRO A 473 14.16 32.86 -30.81
C PRO A 473 12.74 32.27 -30.76
N LYS A 474 12.56 31.32 -31.68
CA LYS A 474 11.34 30.69 -32.20
C LYS A 474 10.65 29.72 -31.21
N LYS A 475 9.33 29.72 -31.24
CA LYS A 475 8.44 28.57 -30.96
C LYS A 475 7.68 28.25 -32.24
N GLU A 476 7.71 27.00 -32.67
CA GLU A 476 6.73 26.39 -33.61
C GLU A 476 6.28 25.10 -32.92
N ASN A 477 5.03 25.01 -32.44
CA ASN A 477 3.76 24.75 -33.13
C ASN A 477 3.62 23.30 -33.64
N ILE A 478 2.52 22.63 -33.24
CA ILE A 478 1.53 22.07 -34.18
C ILE A 478 0.15 21.96 -33.46
N PRO A 479 -0.98 22.15 -34.18
CA PRO A 479 -2.24 22.65 -33.63
C PRO A 479 -3.45 21.71 -33.79
N CYS A 480 -4.54 22.08 -33.11
CA CYS A 480 -5.91 21.59 -33.25
C CYS A 480 -6.69 22.33 -34.36
N LYS A 481 -7.54 21.61 -35.10
CA LYS A 481 -8.69 22.05 -35.94
C LYS A 481 -9.69 20.88 -35.98
N LEU A 482 -11.02 20.95 -36.13
CA LEU A 482 -12.10 21.95 -35.93
C LEU A 482 -13.41 21.25 -36.38
N ARG A 483 -14.44 21.18 -35.51
CA ARG A 483 -15.93 21.19 -35.76
C ARG A 483 -16.64 20.41 -36.90
N LYS A 484 -17.66 19.66 -36.43
CA LYS A 484 -19.12 19.62 -36.78
C LYS A 484 -19.63 18.90 -38.06
N LYS A 485 -20.56 17.95 -37.84
CA LYS A 485 -21.90 17.88 -38.50
C LYS A 485 -22.90 17.08 -37.63
N ILE A 486 -24.16 17.51 -37.70
CA ILE A 486 -25.35 17.09 -36.92
C ILE A 486 -26.26 16.17 -37.78
N LYS A 487 -26.96 15.21 -37.15
CA LYS A 487 -28.37 14.74 -37.38
C LYS A 487 -28.58 13.47 -36.52
N LYS A 488 -29.37 13.44 -35.44
CA LYS A 488 -30.82 13.52 -35.23
C LYS A 488 -31.60 12.26 -35.69
N SER A 489 -31.97 11.42 -34.73
CA SER A 489 -33.23 10.65 -34.72
C SER A 489 -33.58 10.26 -33.28
N THR A 490 -34.69 10.81 -32.80
CA THR A 490 -35.42 10.52 -31.57
C THR A 490 -36.68 9.74 -31.93
N GLU A 491 -37.08 8.78 -31.10
CA GLU A 491 -38.47 8.35 -30.79
C GLU A 491 -38.39 7.17 -29.79
N SER A 492 -38.70 7.37 -28.49
CA SER A 492 -40.01 7.22 -27.78
C SER A 492 -40.34 5.75 -27.45
N ILE A 493 -40.80 5.31 -26.26
CA ILE A 493 -41.67 5.88 -25.21
C ILE A 493 -41.61 4.96 -23.94
N GLU A 494 -41.72 5.60 -22.77
CA GLU A 494 -42.40 5.23 -21.49
C GLU A 494 -42.35 3.79 -20.91
N ASN A 495 -41.90 3.65 -19.65
CA ASN A 495 -42.82 3.66 -18.49
C ASN A 495 -42.07 3.71 -17.15
N SER A 496 -42.68 4.37 -16.17
CA SER A 496 -42.18 4.63 -14.82
C SER A 496 -42.90 3.77 -13.78
N GLU A 497 -42.15 3.16 -12.86
CA GLU A 497 -42.63 2.82 -11.51
C GLU A 497 -41.52 3.07 -10.48
N GLU A 498 -41.91 3.71 -9.37
CA GLU A 498 -41.10 4.05 -8.20
C GLU A 498 -40.77 2.79 -7.37
N VAL A 499 -39.54 2.64 -6.89
CA VAL A 499 -39.28 1.90 -5.63
C VAL A 499 -38.11 2.55 -4.86
N SER A 500 -38.44 2.97 -3.64
CA SER A 500 -37.54 3.39 -2.56
C SER A 500 -36.60 2.27 -2.14
N SER A 501 -35.29 2.55 -1.99
CA SER A 501 -34.37 1.64 -1.32
C SER A 501 -33.57 2.39 -0.25
N THR A 502 -34.04 2.22 0.99
CA THR A 502 -33.34 2.44 2.24
C THR A 502 -32.06 1.61 2.31
N VAL A 503 -30.92 2.24 2.58
CA VAL A 503 -29.68 1.54 2.94
C VAL A 503 -29.78 1.16 4.43
N ASN A 504 -29.91 -0.13 4.69
CA ASN A 504 -29.81 -0.71 6.04
C ASN A 504 -28.33 -0.93 6.36
N VAL A 505 -27.86 -0.28 7.43
CA VAL A 505 -26.56 -0.57 8.06
C VAL A 505 -26.84 -1.41 9.31
N PRO A 506 -26.16 -2.56 9.52
CA PRO A 506 -26.35 -3.36 10.73
C PRO A 506 -25.93 -2.58 11.98
N LYS A 507 -26.84 -2.48 12.94
CA LYS A 507 -26.61 -1.94 14.28
C LYS A 507 -25.89 -3.01 15.11
N LEU A 508 -24.63 -2.78 15.48
CA LEU A 508 -23.97 -3.58 16.52
C LEU A 508 -24.60 -3.27 17.88
N ALA A 509 -25.32 -4.24 18.43
CA ALA A 509 -25.81 -4.22 19.80
C ALA A 509 -24.66 -4.61 20.75
N PHE A 510 -24.33 -3.71 21.68
CA PHE A 510 -23.45 -4.03 22.80
C PHE A 510 -24.19 -4.94 23.79
N VAL A 511 -23.62 -6.11 24.07
CA VAL A 511 -24.04 -6.99 25.16
C VAL A 511 -23.04 -6.84 26.29
N ASP A 512 -23.53 -6.45 27.47
CA ASP A 512 -22.79 -6.51 28.73
C ASP A 512 -22.42 -7.97 29.03
N ALA A 513 -21.13 -8.29 28.93
CA ALA A 513 -20.57 -9.51 29.50
C ALA A 513 -19.37 -9.10 30.38
N GLY A 514 -19.62 -9.05 31.69
CA GLY A 514 -18.57 -8.90 32.68
C GLY A 514 -17.64 -10.10 32.63
N ILE A 515 -16.39 -9.87 32.23
CA ILE A 515 -15.31 -10.85 32.33
C ILE A 515 -14.48 -10.49 33.55
N GLN A 516 -14.58 -11.30 34.61
CA GLN A 516 -13.60 -11.35 35.69
C GLN A 516 -12.35 -12.03 35.17
N VAL A 517 -11.27 -11.26 35.03
CA VAL A 517 -9.94 -11.80 34.75
C VAL A 517 -9.18 -11.83 36.08
N ASP A 518 -9.13 -13.01 36.69
CA ASP A 518 -8.27 -13.29 37.83
C ASP A 518 -6.90 -13.71 37.28
N LEU A 519 -5.94 -12.77 37.24
CA LEU A 519 -4.55 -13.07 36.90
C LEU A 519 -3.59 -12.45 37.91
N LEU A 520 -2.77 -13.33 38.48
CA LEU A 520 -1.68 -13.03 39.38
C LEU A 520 -0.74 -11.98 38.79
N SER A 521 -0.33 -11.05 39.65
CA SER A 521 0.45 -9.87 39.33
C SER A 521 1.95 -10.12 39.40
N PRO A 522 2.73 -9.45 38.53
CA PRO A 522 3.98 -8.81 38.91
C PRO A 522 3.79 -7.28 38.91
N LYS A 523 4.23 -6.64 39.99
CA LYS A 523 4.08 -5.21 40.27
C LYS A 523 4.57 -4.33 39.10
N LYS A 524 3.63 -3.82 38.30
CA LYS A 524 3.79 -2.63 37.46
C LYS A 524 2.81 -1.56 37.97
N ASP A 525 3.22 -0.30 37.94
CA ASP A 525 2.52 0.83 38.55
C ASP A 525 1.03 0.91 38.15
N LYS A 526 0.14 0.44 39.04
CA LYS A 526 -1.33 0.47 38.88
C LYS A 526 -1.86 1.87 38.54
N SER A 527 -1.16 2.91 38.98
CA SER A 527 -1.50 4.31 38.69
C SER A 527 -1.40 4.68 37.19
N ALA A 528 -0.45 4.10 36.45
CA ALA A 528 -0.25 4.40 35.03
C ALA A 528 -1.30 3.69 34.16
N GLU A 529 -1.69 2.48 34.56
CA GLU A 529 -2.70 1.67 33.88
C GLU A 529 -4.11 2.25 34.06
N GLU A 530 -4.46 2.70 35.28
CA GLU A 530 -5.69 3.44 35.54
C GLU A 530 -5.76 4.78 34.81
N GLY A 531 -4.61 5.47 34.69
CA GLY A 531 -4.50 6.71 33.93
C GLY A 531 -4.78 6.50 32.44
N LEU A 532 -4.17 5.45 31.86
CA LEU A 532 -4.39 5.07 30.47
C LEU A 532 -5.84 4.62 30.22
N ALA A 533 -6.44 3.85 31.12
CA ALA A 533 -7.84 3.41 31.01
C ALA A 533 -8.80 4.61 31.00
N ARG A 534 -8.57 5.62 31.85
CA ARG A 534 -9.38 6.85 31.85
C ARG A 534 -9.22 7.65 30.55
N GLU A 535 -8.02 7.71 30.00
CA GLU A 535 -7.76 8.47 28.76
C GLU A 535 -8.33 7.76 27.53
N VAL A 536 -8.26 6.43 27.47
CA VAL A 536 -8.93 5.60 26.44
C VAL A 536 -10.45 5.78 26.52
N GLN A 537 -11.05 5.72 27.72
CA GLN A 537 -12.48 5.98 27.88
C GLN A 537 -12.88 7.40 27.48
N ALA A 538 -12.05 8.41 27.76
CA ALA A 538 -12.30 9.78 27.33
C ALA A 538 -12.27 9.93 25.80
N LEU A 539 -11.33 9.25 25.13
CA LEU A 539 -11.23 9.23 23.66
C LEU A 539 -12.42 8.51 23.02
N LEU A 540 -12.85 7.36 23.56
CA LEU A 540 -14.03 6.63 23.07
C LEU A 540 -15.31 7.47 23.20
N ARG A 541 -15.50 8.18 24.33
CA ARG A 541 -16.61 9.12 24.49
C ARG A 541 -16.57 10.26 23.48
N LYS A 542 -15.37 10.76 23.17
CA LYS A 542 -15.18 11.82 22.17
C LYS A 542 -15.50 11.33 20.76
N ILE A 543 -15.06 10.12 20.39
CA ILE A 543 -15.38 9.50 19.10
C ILE A 543 -16.89 9.33 18.97
N SER A 544 -17.55 8.74 19.97
CA SER A 544 -19.01 8.56 19.96
C SER A 544 -19.78 9.89 19.88
N ARG A 545 -19.27 10.95 20.51
CA ARG A 545 -19.87 12.29 20.40
C ARG A 545 -19.73 12.85 18.98
N LEU A 546 -18.55 12.73 18.37
CA LEU A 546 -18.29 13.18 17.00
C LEU A 546 -19.11 12.39 15.98
N GLU A 547 -19.29 11.09 16.17
CA GLU A 547 -20.16 10.26 15.34
C GLU A 547 -21.62 10.75 15.40
N LYS A 548 -22.14 11.02 16.61
CA LYS A 548 -23.49 11.59 16.78
C LYS A 548 -23.63 13.00 16.21
N GLU A 549 -22.59 13.83 16.32
CA GLU A 549 -22.56 15.16 15.71
C GLU A 549 -22.57 15.05 14.18
N HIS A 550 -21.75 14.17 13.61
CA HIS A 550 -21.69 13.90 12.18
C HIS A 550 -23.01 13.32 11.65
N GLU A 551 -23.64 12.37 12.36
CA GLU A 551 -24.96 11.84 12.00
C GLU A 551 -26.02 12.94 11.98
N LYS A 552 -26.00 13.86 12.95
CA LYS A 552 -26.89 15.02 12.99
C LYS A 552 -26.62 15.97 11.83
N GLU A 553 -25.36 16.24 11.51
CA GLU A 553 -24.98 17.07 10.36
C GLU A 553 -25.47 16.44 9.05
N VAL A 554 -25.19 15.15 8.83
CA VAL A 554 -25.67 14.40 7.66
C VAL A 554 -27.19 14.42 7.59
N ALA A 555 -27.89 14.25 8.72
CA ALA A 555 -29.35 14.34 8.78
C ALA A 555 -29.86 15.76 8.45
N MET A 556 -29.14 16.82 8.86
CA MET A 556 -29.46 18.20 8.48
C MET A 556 -29.20 18.45 6.99
N LEU A 557 -28.09 17.96 6.44
CA LEU A 557 -27.75 18.09 5.03
C LEU A 557 -28.75 17.36 4.12
N LYS A 558 -29.24 16.19 4.53
CA LYS A 558 -30.28 15.43 3.82
C LYS A 558 -31.64 16.15 3.75
N LYS A 559 -31.89 17.13 4.62
CA LYS A 559 -33.12 17.96 4.59
C LYS A 559 -33.02 19.15 3.64
N LYS A 560 -31.82 19.49 3.17
CA LYS A 560 -31.58 20.61 2.27
C LYS A 560 -31.62 20.15 0.82
N GLN A 561 -31.94 21.09 -0.06
CA GLN A 561 -31.89 20.88 -1.51
C GLN A 561 -30.56 21.43 -2.03
N TRP A 562 -30.01 20.78 -3.06
CA TRP A 562 -28.64 21.01 -3.51
C TRP A 562 -28.60 21.47 -4.96
N CYS A 563 -27.72 22.42 -5.26
CA CYS A 563 -27.57 22.96 -6.59
C CYS A 563 -27.01 21.90 -7.54
N ARG A 564 -27.71 21.64 -8.64
CA ARG A 564 -27.32 20.65 -9.65
C ARG A 564 -25.96 20.92 -10.32
N VAL A 565 -25.41 22.13 -10.19
CA VAL A 565 -24.20 22.57 -10.91
C VAL A 565 -22.97 22.64 -10.00
N CYS A 566 -23.12 23.07 -8.75
CA CYS A 566 -21.98 23.38 -7.87
C CYS A 566 -22.12 22.85 -6.44
N ASP A 567 -23.13 22.01 -6.17
CA ASP A 567 -23.37 21.36 -4.88
C ASP A 567 -23.48 22.31 -3.66
N SER A 568 -23.72 23.61 -3.92
CA SER A 568 -24.09 24.57 -2.88
C SER A 568 -25.59 24.46 -2.56
N GLU A 569 -25.99 24.89 -1.36
CA GLU A 569 -27.41 24.90 -0.96
C GLU A 569 -28.26 25.65 -1.99
N ALA A 570 -29.31 24.99 -2.50
CA ALA A 570 -30.15 25.54 -3.53
C ALA A 570 -31.24 26.43 -2.93
N VAL A 571 -31.40 27.63 -3.51
CA VAL A 571 -32.42 28.61 -3.14
C VAL A 571 -33.52 28.70 -4.21
N TYR A 572 -33.23 28.28 -5.44
CA TYR A 572 -34.15 28.32 -6.57
C TYR A 572 -34.57 26.90 -6.95
N HIS A 573 -35.87 26.63 -6.94
CA HIS A 573 -36.43 25.34 -7.33
C HIS A 573 -37.00 25.40 -8.75
N CYS A 574 -36.58 24.48 -9.61
CA CYS A 574 -37.05 24.41 -11.00
C CYS A 574 -38.12 23.32 -11.18
N CYS A 575 -37.80 22.06 -10.89
CA CYS A 575 -38.72 20.92 -10.89
C CYS A 575 -38.27 19.87 -9.85
N TRP A 576 -39.03 18.77 -9.73
CA TRP A 576 -38.87 17.75 -8.67
C TRP A 576 -37.43 17.31 -8.40
N ASN A 577 -36.61 17.11 -9.43
CA ASN A 577 -35.22 16.64 -9.31
C ASN A 577 -34.17 17.73 -9.62
N THR A 578 -34.52 19.01 -9.66
CA THR A 578 -33.57 20.04 -10.08
C THR A 578 -33.79 21.38 -9.36
N ALA A 579 -32.75 21.78 -8.63
CA ALA A 579 -32.66 23.04 -7.89
C ALA A 579 -31.29 23.71 -8.12
N TYR A 580 -31.20 25.01 -7.85
CA TYR A 580 -30.02 25.84 -8.12
C TYR A 580 -29.74 26.81 -6.97
N CYS A 581 -28.47 27.12 -6.73
CA CYS A 581 -28.06 28.14 -5.77
C CYS A 581 -28.18 29.57 -6.35
N SER A 582 -28.08 29.72 -7.67
CA SER A 582 -28.13 31.02 -8.35
C SER A 582 -28.79 30.93 -9.73
N VAL A 583 -29.21 32.09 -10.24
CA VAL A 583 -29.73 32.24 -11.62
C VAL A 583 -28.67 31.88 -12.66
N GLU A 584 -27.39 32.12 -12.37
CA GLU A 584 -26.29 31.74 -13.24
C GLU A 584 -26.16 30.21 -13.37
N CYS A 585 -26.21 29.49 -12.26
CA CYS A 585 -26.22 28.02 -12.26
C CYS A 585 -27.46 27.46 -12.97
N GLN A 586 -28.62 28.12 -12.79
CA GLN A 586 -29.83 27.77 -13.52
C GLN A 586 -29.64 27.96 -15.03
N GLN A 587 -29.16 29.12 -15.49
CA GLN A 587 -29.01 29.40 -16.92
C GLN A 587 -28.00 28.46 -17.58
N LYS A 588 -26.89 28.16 -16.89
CA LYS A 588 -25.87 27.24 -17.38
C LYS A 588 -26.45 25.84 -17.62
N HIS A 589 -27.05 25.23 -16.59
CA HIS A 589 -27.68 23.91 -16.72
C HIS A 589 -28.88 23.94 -17.68
N TRP A 590 -29.62 25.05 -17.74
CA TRP A 590 -30.75 25.23 -18.66
C TRP A 590 -30.33 25.22 -20.13
N GLN A 591 -29.26 25.92 -20.48
CA GLN A 591 -28.76 25.98 -21.85
C GLN A 591 -28.10 24.67 -22.28
N GLU A 592 -27.42 23.98 -21.35
CA GLU A 592 -26.68 22.75 -21.63
C GLU A 592 -27.62 21.53 -21.76
N GLU A 593 -28.52 21.31 -20.79
CA GLU A 593 -29.24 20.03 -20.68
C GLU A 593 -30.69 20.17 -20.20
N HIS A 594 -30.97 21.00 -19.19
CA HIS A 594 -32.24 20.96 -18.46
C HIS A 594 -33.45 21.43 -19.26
N ARG A 595 -33.27 22.34 -20.24
CA ARG A 595 -34.38 22.91 -21.02
C ARG A 595 -35.20 21.83 -21.75
N ALA A 596 -34.57 20.76 -22.21
CA ALA A 596 -35.25 19.67 -22.93
C ALA A 596 -35.95 18.66 -22.00
N LEU A 597 -35.56 18.62 -20.72
CA LEU A 597 -35.98 17.61 -19.74
C LEU A 597 -36.82 18.20 -18.60
N CYS A 598 -37.03 19.52 -18.58
CA CYS A 598 -37.73 20.21 -17.50
C CYS A 598 -39.20 19.76 -17.43
N LYS A 599 -39.61 19.29 -16.24
CA LYS A 599 -40.98 18.82 -15.96
C LYS A 599 -41.91 19.92 -15.41
N ARG A 600 -41.43 21.16 -15.29
CA ARG A 600 -42.27 22.29 -14.84
C ARG A 600 -43.22 22.66 -15.98
N LYS A 601 -44.53 22.42 -15.80
CA LYS A 601 -45.56 22.84 -16.76
C LYS A 601 -45.50 24.36 -16.93
N ARG A 602 -45.60 24.83 -18.19
CA ARG A 602 -45.68 26.26 -18.52
C ARG A 602 -46.96 26.88 -17.98
#